data_AF-A0A920I1N5-F1
#
_entry.id   AF-A0A920I1N5-F1
#
_cell.length_a   1.000
_cell.length_b   1.000
_cell.length_c   1.000
_cell.angle_alpha   90.00
_cell.angle_beta   90.00
_cell.angle_gamma   90.00
#
_symmetry.space_group_name_H-M   'P 1'
#
loop_
_entity.id
_entity.type
_entity.pdbx_description
1 polymer ?
#
loop_
_entity_poly.entity_id
_entity_poly.type
_entity_poly.pdbx_seq_one_letter_code
_entity_poly.pdbx_strand_id
1 'polypeptide(L)'
;MNSSASTRQESDRLASKSWLKSLLARPEIGPIGVMLLLFGMLGYFSIPAGEFSLNPFAGEGFNALGIRNNLRVIAQLGIIALGAGLLIIAGEFDLSIGSMIGFAGACMAMVLAMGLCHRHPLYFVRGGMHVEFFTLFYIDNVSPIGAIMITMCFTLFFGWLQGFIVVRSGLPSFIVTLGGLFFLRA
;
A
#
# COMPACT_ATOMS: atom_id res chain seq x y z
N MET A 1 44.27 18.02 9.52
CA MET A 1 43.05 17.73 8.74
C MET A 1 41.89 18.33 9.51
N ASN A 2 41.50 19.57 9.19
CA ASN A 2 40.46 20.31 9.90
C ASN A 2 39.12 20.08 9.18
N SER A 3 38.28 19.21 9.74
CA SER A 3 36.89 19.08 9.32
C SER A 3 36.10 20.24 9.95
N SER A 4 35.93 21.33 9.21
CA SER A 4 35.05 22.43 9.59
C SER A 4 33.60 21.95 9.53
N ALA A 5 33.08 21.44 10.64
CA ALA A 5 31.66 21.20 10.83
C ALA A 5 30.92 22.55 10.67
N SER A 6 30.12 22.70 9.62
CA SER A 6 29.33 23.92 9.41
C SER A 6 28.31 24.07 10.55
N THR A 7 28.62 24.91 11.53
CA THR A 7 27.67 25.39 12.53
C THR A 7 26.55 26.14 11.81
N ARG A 8 25.32 25.59 11.82
CA ARG A 8 24.12 26.27 11.33
C ARG A 8 23.99 27.60 12.07
N GLN A 9 23.97 28.71 11.34
CA GLN A 9 23.84 30.04 11.91
C GLN A 9 22.37 30.49 11.94
N GLU A 10 21.99 31.34 12.90
CA GLU A 10 20.66 31.98 13.00
C GLU A 10 20.27 32.67 11.68
N SER A 11 21.25 33.21 10.96
CA SER A 11 21.12 33.84 9.63
C SER A 11 20.64 32.89 8.54
N ASP A 12 20.84 31.57 8.68
CA ASP A 12 20.32 30.56 7.75
C ASP A 12 18.77 30.47 7.82
N ARG A 13 18.13 30.97 8.89
CA ARG A 13 16.66 31.09 8.99
C ARG A 13 16.11 32.30 8.22
N LEU A 14 16.93 33.34 8.06
CA LEU A 14 16.56 34.60 7.39
C LEU A 14 16.87 34.59 5.90
N ALA A 15 17.55 33.56 5.40
CA ALA A 15 17.73 33.36 3.96
C ALA A 15 16.34 33.26 3.30
N SER A 16 16.04 34.23 2.41
CA SER A 16 14.81 34.29 1.63
C SER A 16 14.54 32.92 1.02
N LYS A 17 13.54 32.21 1.55
CA LYS A 17 13.08 30.97 0.94
C LYS A 17 12.61 31.35 -0.46
N SER A 18 13.32 30.86 -1.48
CA SER A 18 12.92 30.98 -2.88
C SER A 18 11.42 30.70 -2.98
N TRP A 19 10.68 31.63 -3.60
CA TRP A 19 9.21 31.59 -3.69
C TRP A 19 8.69 30.23 -4.20
N LEU A 20 9.44 29.58 -5.10
CA LEU A 20 9.17 28.21 -5.54
C LEU A 20 9.22 27.16 -4.41
N LYS A 21 10.21 27.22 -3.51
CA LYS A 21 10.32 26.29 -2.37
C LYS A 21 9.16 26.49 -1.38
N SER A 22 8.66 27.71 -1.25
CA SER A 22 7.50 28.01 -0.40
C SER A 22 6.20 27.48 -1.00
N LEU A 23 6.05 27.58 -2.33
CA LEU A 23 4.92 26.99 -3.07
C LEU A 23 4.94 25.47 -3.02
N LEU A 24 6.05 24.84 -3.40
CA LEU A 24 6.21 23.38 -3.42
C LEU A 24 6.07 22.71 -2.04
N ALA A 25 6.31 23.45 -0.95
CA ALA A 25 6.15 22.95 0.41
C ALA A 25 4.68 22.91 0.90
N ARG A 26 3.73 23.41 0.12
CA ARG A 26 2.31 23.38 0.51
C ARG A 26 1.75 21.96 0.36
N PRO A 27 0.99 21.46 1.34
CA PRO A 27 0.39 20.12 1.28
C PRO A 27 -0.56 19.94 0.09
N GLU A 28 -1.11 21.03 -0.45
CA GLU A 28 -2.02 21.05 -1.60
C GLU A 28 -1.31 20.79 -2.94
N ILE A 29 -0.01 21.08 -3.07
CA ILE A 29 0.73 20.91 -4.33
C ILE A 29 0.89 19.44 -4.69
N GLY A 30 0.93 18.55 -3.71
CA GLY A 30 0.98 17.10 -3.94
C GLY A 30 -0.22 16.60 -4.77
N PRO A 31 -1.45 16.73 -4.25
CA PRO A 31 -2.66 16.34 -4.98
C PRO A 31 -2.81 17.05 -6.34
N ILE A 32 -2.51 18.34 -6.41
CA ILE A 32 -2.59 19.12 -7.66
C ILE A 32 -1.57 18.61 -8.70
N GLY A 33 -0.34 18.33 -8.27
CA GLY A 33 0.71 17.80 -9.13
C GLY A 33 0.36 16.41 -9.67
N VAL A 34 -0.17 15.54 -8.81
CA VAL A 34 -0.65 14.20 -9.22
C VAL A 34 -1.82 14.31 -10.19
N MET A 35 -2.77 15.23 -9.96
CA MET A 35 -3.89 15.48 -10.86
C MET A 35 -3.40 15.93 -12.25
N LEU A 36 -2.50 16.90 -12.33
CA LEU A 36 -1.94 17.38 -13.61
C LEU A 36 -1.17 16.28 -14.35
N LEU A 37 -0.37 15.50 -13.62
CA LEU A 37 0.37 14.37 -14.19
C LEU A 37 -0.60 13.32 -14.74
N LEU A 38 -1.60 12.90 -13.97
CA LEU A 38 -2.62 11.93 -14.42
C LEU A 38 -3.39 12.45 -15.62
N PHE A 39 -3.75 13.72 -15.63
CA PHE A 39 -4.48 14.33 -16.74
C PHE A 39 -3.63 14.37 -18.02
N GLY A 40 -2.35 14.75 -17.93
CA GLY A 40 -1.43 14.69 -19.07
C GLY A 40 -1.15 13.26 -19.54
N MET A 41 -1.00 12.32 -18.59
CA MET A 41 -0.76 10.91 -18.87
C MET A 41 -1.99 10.27 -19.56
N LEU A 42 -3.19 10.47 -19.01
CA LEU A 42 -4.44 10.00 -19.61
C LEU A 42 -4.62 10.56 -21.02
N GLY A 43 -4.24 11.82 -21.23
CA GLY A 43 -4.23 12.44 -22.54
C GLY A 43 -3.32 11.78 -23.56
N TYR A 44 -2.07 11.59 -23.18
CA TYR A 44 -1.06 10.99 -24.05
C TYR A 44 -1.32 9.49 -24.30
N PHE A 45 -1.60 8.71 -23.25
CA PHE A 45 -1.81 7.27 -23.34
C PHE A 45 -3.17 6.86 -23.92
N SER A 46 -4.11 7.81 -24.04
CA SER A 46 -5.40 7.53 -24.65
C SER A 46 -5.47 7.82 -26.15
N ILE A 47 -4.35 8.24 -26.76
CA ILE A 47 -4.23 8.37 -28.22
C ILE A 47 -4.04 6.97 -28.82
N PRO A 48 -4.82 6.57 -29.85
CA PRO A 48 -4.67 5.27 -30.51
C PRO A 48 -3.25 5.03 -31.05
N ALA A 49 -2.78 3.78 -30.93
CA ALA A 49 -1.46 3.38 -31.43
C ALA A 49 -1.42 3.50 -32.96
N GLY A 50 -0.75 4.55 -33.47
CA GLY A 50 -0.63 4.82 -34.91
C GLY A 50 -0.82 6.28 -35.31
N GLU A 51 -1.40 7.10 -34.44
CA GLU A 51 -1.57 8.54 -34.69
C GLU A 51 -0.67 9.38 -33.77
N PHE A 52 0.25 10.15 -34.34
CA PHE A 52 1.09 11.07 -33.57
C PHE A 52 0.36 12.40 -33.37
N SER A 53 -0.10 12.65 -32.15
CA SER A 53 -0.66 13.93 -31.74
C SER A 53 0.09 14.47 -30.53
N LEU A 54 0.63 15.69 -30.66
CA LEU A 54 1.20 16.44 -29.53
C LEU A 54 0.13 17.07 -28.64
N ASN A 55 -1.15 16.96 -29.01
CA ASN A 55 -2.25 17.47 -28.21
C ASN A 55 -2.68 16.42 -27.17
N PRO A 56 -2.47 16.65 -25.86
CA PRO A 56 -2.89 15.73 -24.82
C PRO A 56 -4.42 15.58 -24.74
N PHE A 57 -5.20 16.45 -25.37
CA PHE A 57 -6.67 16.35 -25.37
C PHE A 57 -7.23 15.53 -26.54
N ALA A 58 -6.37 15.01 -27.43
CA ALA A 58 -6.80 14.28 -28.62
C ALA A 58 -7.12 12.79 -28.36
N GLY A 59 -6.77 12.26 -27.18
CA GLY A 59 -7.04 10.87 -26.83
C GLY A 59 -8.51 10.61 -26.46
N GLU A 60 -8.97 9.37 -26.67
CA GLU A 60 -10.34 8.90 -26.38
C GLU A 60 -10.78 9.12 -24.92
N GLY A 61 -9.84 9.25 -23.99
CA GLY A 61 -10.04 9.48 -22.57
C GLY A 61 -10.63 10.85 -22.26
N PHE A 62 -10.48 11.82 -23.18
CA PHE A 62 -11.06 13.16 -23.09
C PHE A 62 -12.31 13.36 -23.95
N ASN A 63 -12.82 12.30 -24.58
CA ASN A 63 -14.13 12.31 -25.23
C ASN A 63 -15.25 12.50 -24.18
N ALA A 64 -16.41 13.04 -24.55
CA ALA A 64 -17.56 13.25 -23.67
C ALA A 64 -18.01 11.96 -22.95
N LEU A 65 -17.87 10.80 -23.59
CA LEU A 65 -18.13 9.49 -22.99
C LEU A 65 -17.00 9.02 -22.04
N GLY A 66 -15.73 9.34 -22.34
CA GLY A 66 -14.61 9.06 -21.45
C GLY A 66 -14.70 9.91 -20.17
N ILE A 67 -14.92 11.22 -20.33
CA ILE A 67 -15.06 12.17 -19.23
C ILE A 67 -16.20 11.77 -18.30
N ARG A 68 -17.38 11.41 -18.82
CA ARG A 68 -18.51 11.02 -17.95
C ARG A 68 -18.27 9.72 -17.18
N ASN A 69 -17.58 8.76 -17.79
CA ASN A 69 -17.24 7.50 -17.12
C ASN A 69 -16.20 7.74 -16.03
N ASN A 70 -15.15 8.51 -16.35
CA ASN A 70 -14.09 8.87 -15.40
C ASN A 70 -14.65 9.69 -14.24
N LEU A 71 -15.48 10.71 -14.50
CA LEU A 71 -16.12 11.50 -13.45
C LEU A 71 -17.04 10.66 -12.55
N ARG A 72 -17.75 9.66 -13.10
CA ARG A 72 -18.58 8.75 -12.29
C ARG A 72 -17.72 7.96 -11.30
N VAL A 73 -16.64 7.35 -11.77
CA VAL A 73 -15.73 6.56 -10.91
C VAL A 73 -15.01 7.43 -9.90
N ILE A 74 -14.52 8.60 -10.33
CA ILE A 74 -13.84 9.57 -9.46
C ILE A 74 -14.79 10.11 -8.39
N ALA A 75 -16.05 10.44 -8.74
CA ALA A 75 -17.04 10.90 -7.78
C ALA A 75 -17.38 9.79 -6.78
N GLN A 76 -17.59 8.56 -7.23
CA GLN A 76 -17.89 7.43 -6.35
C GLN A 76 -16.74 7.18 -5.34
N LEU A 77 -15.51 7.05 -5.83
CA LEU A 77 -14.34 6.81 -4.96
C LEU A 77 -14.01 8.05 -4.10
N GLY A 78 -14.17 9.25 -4.64
CA GLY A 78 -13.90 10.51 -3.96
C GLY A 78 -14.86 10.77 -2.79
N ILE A 79 -16.15 10.50 -2.96
CA ILE A 79 -17.14 10.62 -1.88
C ILE A 79 -16.81 9.63 -0.74
N ILE A 80 -16.45 8.39 -1.08
CA ILE A 80 -16.05 7.38 -0.09
C ILE A 80 -14.76 7.79 0.62
N ALA A 81 -13.75 8.26 -0.13
CA ALA A 81 -12.46 8.66 0.41
C ALA A 81 -12.54 9.89 1.32
N LEU A 82 -13.39 10.87 1.01
CA LEU A 82 -13.63 12.02 1.89
C LEU A 82 -14.22 11.59 3.24
N GLY A 83 -15.23 10.71 3.22
CA GLY A 83 -15.80 10.14 4.44
C GLY A 83 -14.78 9.36 5.26
N ALA A 84 -14.04 8.44 4.62
CA ALA A 84 -12.99 7.67 5.27
C ALA A 84 -11.88 8.58 5.83
N GLY A 85 -11.47 9.61 5.09
CA GLY A 85 -10.45 10.57 5.52
C GLY A 85 -10.86 11.35 6.75
N LEU A 86 -12.10 11.82 6.82
CA LEU A 86 -12.63 12.49 8.02
C LEU A 86 -12.60 11.56 9.24
N LEU A 87 -12.94 10.29 9.07
CA LEU A 87 -12.92 9.32 10.17
C LEU A 87 -11.51 8.91 10.61
N ILE A 88 -10.54 8.87 9.68
CA ILE A 88 -9.12 8.66 10.00
C ILE A 88 -8.58 9.84 10.81
N ILE A 89 -8.93 11.08 10.43
CA ILE A 89 -8.53 12.29 11.16
C ILE A 89 -9.20 12.36 12.54
N ALA A 90 -10.47 11.95 12.63
CA ALA A 90 -11.20 11.84 13.90
C ALA A 90 -10.62 10.75 14.84
N GLY A 91 -9.76 9.87 14.33
CA GLY A 91 -9.13 8.80 15.12
C GLY A 91 -10.01 7.55 15.30
N GLU A 92 -11.13 7.46 14.59
CA GLU A 92 -12.09 6.34 14.70
C GLU A 92 -11.64 5.12 13.89
N PHE A 93 -11.03 5.33 12.72
CA PHE A 93 -10.46 4.25 11.90
C PHE A 93 -8.95 4.43 11.79
N ASP A 94 -8.21 3.57 12.47
CA ASP A 94 -6.77 3.51 12.28
C ASP A 94 -6.43 2.99 10.87
N LEU A 95 -5.38 3.57 10.27
CA LEU A 95 -4.86 3.20 8.97
C LEU A 95 -4.43 1.72 8.90
N SER A 96 -4.13 1.10 10.04
CA SER A 96 -3.82 -0.34 10.15
C SER A 96 -4.91 -1.26 9.62
N ILE A 97 -6.19 -0.84 9.65
CA ILE A 97 -7.32 -1.61 9.10
C ILE A 97 -7.09 -1.91 7.61
N GLY A 98 -6.48 -0.98 6.86
CA GLY A 98 -6.19 -1.14 5.45
C GLY A 98 -5.16 -2.23 5.19
N SER A 99 -4.14 -2.35 6.05
CA SER A 99 -3.12 -3.39 5.94
C SER A 99 -3.69 -4.79 6.20
N MET A 100 -4.63 -4.92 7.15
CA MET A 100 -5.28 -6.19 7.47
C MET A 100 -6.18 -6.70 6.35
N ILE A 101 -6.87 -5.78 5.66
CA ILE A 101 -7.67 -6.14 4.48
C ILE A 101 -6.75 -6.65 3.36
N GLY A 102 -5.62 -5.97 3.11
CA GLY A 102 -4.63 -6.43 2.13
C GLY A 102 -4.00 -7.77 2.50
N PHE A 103 -3.66 -7.96 3.77
CA PHE A 103 -3.13 -9.22 4.31
C PHE A 103 -4.11 -10.38 4.15
N ALA A 104 -5.40 -10.16 4.44
CA ALA A 104 -6.43 -11.16 4.25
C ALA A 104 -6.59 -11.57 2.78
N GLY A 105 -6.57 -10.59 1.86
CA GLY A 105 -6.60 -10.86 0.42
C GLY A 105 -5.38 -11.67 -0.04
N ALA A 106 -4.18 -11.32 0.44
CA ALA A 106 -2.96 -12.05 0.13
C ALA A 106 -2.97 -13.48 0.67
N CYS A 107 -3.45 -13.69 1.91
CA CYS A 107 -3.62 -15.02 2.50
C CYS A 107 -4.61 -15.86 1.70
N MET A 108 -5.76 -15.30 1.33
CA MET A 108 -6.77 -15.99 0.51
C MET A 108 -6.20 -16.37 -0.86
N ALA A 109 -5.51 -15.44 -1.52
CA ALA A 109 -4.86 -15.69 -2.79
C ALA A 109 -3.81 -16.80 -2.67
N MET A 110 -3.01 -16.81 -1.61
CA MET A 110 -2.00 -17.84 -1.37
C MET A 110 -2.63 -19.23 -1.11
N VAL A 111 -3.68 -19.29 -0.30
CA VAL A 111 -4.41 -20.55 0.00
C VAL A 111 -5.09 -21.11 -1.25
N LEU A 112 -5.64 -20.25 -2.12
CA LEU A 112 -6.25 -20.67 -3.39
C LEU A 112 -5.22 -21.01 -4.47
N ALA A 113 -4.12 -20.27 -4.56
CA ALA A 113 -3.14 -20.44 -5.64
C ALA A 113 -2.14 -21.57 -5.38
N MET A 114 -1.72 -21.78 -4.13
CA MET A 114 -0.70 -22.77 -3.78
C MET A 114 -1.29 -24.05 -3.17
N GLY A 115 -2.59 -24.07 -2.86
CA GLY A 115 -3.17 -25.08 -1.98
C GLY A 115 -2.57 -25.03 -0.58
N LEU A 116 -3.14 -25.78 0.37
CA LEU A 116 -2.51 -25.95 1.69
C LEU A 116 -1.36 -26.95 1.56
N CYS A 117 -0.19 -26.44 1.18
CA CYS A 117 1.05 -27.19 1.18
C CYS A 117 1.86 -26.81 2.43
N HIS A 118 1.60 -27.46 3.57
CA HIS A 118 2.44 -27.28 4.75
C HIS A 118 3.70 -28.14 4.60
N ARG A 119 4.82 -27.48 4.28
CA ARG A 119 6.11 -28.11 3.99
C ARG A 119 7.11 -27.75 5.09
N HIS A 120 7.53 -28.74 5.88
CA HIS A 120 8.48 -28.52 6.97
C HIS A 120 9.89 -28.93 6.53
N PRO A 121 10.92 -28.06 6.68
CA PRO A 121 12.30 -28.45 6.42
C PRO A 121 12.83 -29.31 7.57
N LEU A 122 13.36 -30.49 7.25
CA LEU A 122 14.01 -31.39 8.21
C LEU A 122 15.50 -31.47 7.86
N TYR A 123 16.36 -31.12 8.82
CA TYR A 123 17.81 -31.19 8.66
C TYR A 123 18.30 -32.56 9.13
N PHE A 124 18.64 -33.46 8.21
CA PHE A 124 19.30 -34.73 8.55
C PHE A 124 20.82 -34.58 8.47
N VAL A 125 21.52 -34.74 9.60
CA VAL A 125 22.99 -34.71 9.67
C VAL A 125 23.53 -36.13 9.88
N ARG A 126 23.57 -36.93 8.80
CA ARG A 126 24.37 -38.17 8.78
C ARG A 126 24.72 -38.61 7.36
N GLY A 127 25.55 -37.81 6.67
CA GLY A 127 26.13 -38.20 5.37
C GLY A 127 26.26 -37.10 4.32
N GLY A 128 25.75 -35.89 4.60
CA GLY A 128 25.79 -34.73 3.70
C GLY A 128 24.63 -33.79 4.02
N MET A 129 24.77 -32.49 3.71
CA MET A 129 23.69 -31.52 3.92
C MET A 129 22.67 -31.62 2.77
N HIS A 130 21.77 -32.60 2.85
CA HIS A 130 20.65 -32.71 1.91
C HIS A 130 19.41 -32.11 2.56
N VAL A 131 18.86 -31.06 1.94
CA VAL A 131 17.58 -30.46 2.35
C VAL A 131 16.47 -31.18 1.61
N GLU A 132 15.87 -32.20 2.23
CA GLU A 132 14.63 -32.79 1.72
C GLU A 132 13.43 -32.11 2.38
N PHE A 133 12.54 -31.60 1.53
CA PHE A 133 11.32 -30.96 1.96
C PHE A 133 10.17 -31.98 1.97
N PHE A 134 9.79 -32.46 3.16
CA PHE A 134 8.65 -33.35 3.28
C PHE A 134 7.34 -32.54 3.31
N THR A 135 6.40 -32.86 2.42
CA THR A 135 5.04 -32.30 2.43
C THR A 135 4.18 -33.03 3.47
N LEU A 136 3.75 -32.32 4.52
CA LEU A 136 2.91 -32.90 5.59
C LEU A 136 1.41 -32.93 5.21
N PHE A 137 0.93 -31.90 4.50
CA PHE A 137 -0.41 -31.83 3.94
C PHE A 137 -0.30 -31.26 2.53
N TYR A 138 -0.93 -31.90 1.55
CA TYR A 138 -1.05 -31.45 0.17
C TYR A 138 -2.54 -31.56 -0.18
N ILE A 139 -3.24 -30.41 -0.16
CA ILE A 139 -4.62 -30.32 -0.60
C ILE A 139 -4.61 -29.51 -1.90
N ASP A 140 -4.71 -30.24 -3.00
CA ASP A 140 -4.56 -29.78 -4.39
C ASP A 140 -5.71 -28.84 -4.78
N ASN A 141 -6.86 -29.01 -4.12
CA ASN A 141 -8.10 -28.30 -4.41
C ASN A 141 -8.77 -27.87 -3.11
N VAL A 142 -8.33 -26.75 -2.54
CA VAL A 142 -9.08 -26.11 -1.45
C VAL A 142 -10.33 -25.49 -2.05
N SER A 143 -11.51 -25.93 -1.61
CA SER A 143 -12.77 -25.33 -2.05
C SER A 143 -12.79 -23.83 -1.66
N PRO A 144 -13.42 -22.94 -2.45
CA PRO A 144 -13.47 -21.52 -2.12
C PRO A 144 -14.00 -21.23 -0.71
N ILE A 145 -14.99 -22.01 -0.25
CA ILE A 145 -15.49 -21.94 1.14
C ILE A 145 -14.40 -22.35 2.14
N GLY A 146 -13.65 -23.42 1.88
CA GLY A 146 -12.53 -23.84 2.73
C GLY A 146 -11.44 -22.77 2.81
N ALA A 147 -11.11 -22.13 1.69
CA ALA A 147 -10.12 -21.06 1.65
C ALA A 147 -10.56 -19.83 2.47
N ILE A 148 -11.85 -19.47 2.40
CA ILE A 148 -12.44 -18.39 3.20
C ILE A 148 -12.32 -18.70 4.69
N MET A 149 -12.74 -19.90 5.12
CA MET A 149 -12.71 -20.28 6.54
C MET A 149 -11.30 -20.27 7.12
N ILE A 150 -10.34 -20.79 6.35
CA ILE A 150 -8.94 -20.89 6.76
C ILE A 150 -8.30 -19.50 6.79
N THR A 151 -8.55 -18.68 5.77
CA THR A 151 -8.11 -17.28 5.74
C THR A 151 -8.69 -16.52 6.92
N MET A 152 -9.98 -16.67 7.18
CA MET A 152 -10.67 -15.97 8.27
C MET A 152 -10.10 -16.37 9.64
N CYS A 153 -9.85 -17.66 9.88
CA CYS A 153 -9.19 -18.10 11.11
C CYS A 153 -7.80 -17.48 11.27
N PHE A 154 -7.00 -17.49 10.22
CA PHE A 154 -5.63 -16.97 10.25
C PHE A 154 -5.59 -15.45 10.44
N THR A 155 -6.40 -14.71 9.68
CA THR A 155 -6.44 -13.25 9.75
C THR A 155 -7.06 -12.76 11.06
N LEU A 156 -8.05 -13.47 11.61
CA LEU A 156 -8.63 -13.17 12.91
C LEU A 156 -7.60 -13.38 14.03
N PHE A 157 -6.80 -14.45 13.97
CA PHE A 157 -5.71 -14.67 14.91
C PHE A 157 -4.67 -13.54 14.87
N PHE A 158 -4.22 -13.15 13.67
CA PHE A 158 -3.26 -12.04 13.51
C PHE A 158 -3.86 -10.69 13.91
N GLY A 159 -5.13 -10.44 13.59
CA GLY A 159 -5.86 -9.24 14.01
C GLY A 159 -6.02 -9.17 15.53
N TRP A 160 -6.35 -10.29 16.17
CA TRP A 160 -6.41 -10.38 17.63
C TRP A 160 -5.05 -10.15 18.28
N LEU A 161 -3.98 -10.74 17.75
CA LEU A 161 -2.62 -10.54 18.26
C LEU A 161 -2.23 -9.06 18.17
N GLN A 162 -2.47 -8.43 17.03
CA GLN A 162 -2.17 -7.01 16.82
C GLN A 162 -3.02 -6.11 17.74
N GLY A 163 -4.31 -6.41 17.89
CA GLY A 163 -5.19 -5.70 18.83
C GLY A 163 -4.80 -5.88 20.30
N PHE A 164 -4.38 -7.10 20.68
CA PHE A 164 -3.90 -7.39 22.03
C PHE A 164 -2.64 -6.60 22.37
N ILE A 165 -1.68 -6.49 21.43
CA ILE A 165 -0.48 -5.68 21.60
C ILE A 165 -0.85 -4.20 21.77
N VAL A 166 -1.80 -3.69 20.99
CA VAL A 166 -2.25 -2.30 21.07
C VAL A 166 -2.86 -1.98 22.44
N VAL A 167 -3.79 -2.81 22.91
CA VAL A 167 -4.45 -2.64 24.22
C VAL A 167 -3.45 -2.72 25.37
N ARG A 168 -2.47 -3.63 25.29
CA ARG A 168 -1.47 -3.81 26.36
C ARG A 168 -0.38 -2.74 26.34
N SER A 169 0.01 -2.26 25.16
CA SER A 169 1.14 -1.34 25.00
C SER A 169 0.74 0.13 25.09
N GLY A 170 -0.56 0.45 24.93
CA GLY A 170 -1.05 1.83 24.87
C GLY A 170 -0.50 2.62 23.67
N LEU A 171 0.14 1.93 22.71
CA LEU A 171 0.69 2.52 21.51
C LEU A 171 -0.40 2.59 20.43
N PRO A 172 -0.48 3.70 19.67
CA PRO A 172 -1.32 3.77 18.47
C PRO A 172 -1.09 2.56 17.55
N SER A 173 -2.18 1.97 17.05
CA SER A 173 -2.14 0.76 16.23
C SER A 173 -1.39 0.91 14.90
N PHE A 174 -1.23 2.16 14.40
CA PHE A 174 -0.32 2.48 13.30
C PHE A 174 1.14 2.10 13.60
N ILE A 175 1.63 2.42 14.80
CA ILE A 175 3.01 2.15 15.22
C ILE A 175 3.23 0.64 15.36
N VAL A 176 2.25 -0.07 15.91
CA VAL A 176 2.32 -1.53 16.09
C VAL A 176 2.38 -2.24 14.72
N THR A 177 1.57 -1.78 13.76
CA THR A 177 1.54 -2.34 12.40
C THR A 177 2.85 -2.09 11.65
N LEU A 178 3.37 -0.86 11.71
CA LEU A 178 4.62 -0.47 11.06
C LEU A 178 5.82 -1.18 11.71
N GLY A 179 5.84 -1.29 13.05
CA GLY A 179 6.84 -2.06 13.79
C GLY A 179 6.84 -3.54 13.43
N GLY A 180 5.67 -4.16 13.26
CA GLY A 180 5.55 -5.55 12.81
C GLY A 180 6.14 -5.77 11.41
N LEU A 181 5.92 -4.81 10.49
CA LEU A 181 6.49 -4.87 9.14
C LEU A 181 8.03 -4.70 9.14
N PHE A 182 8.58 -3.85 10.00
CA PHE A 182 10.04 -3.74 10.16
C PHE A 182 10.65 -4.98 10.80
N PHE A 183 9.99 -5.60 11.77
CA PHE A 183 10.44 -6.86 12.37
C PHE A 183 10.47 -8.01 11.36
N LEU A 184 9.47 -8.11 10.47
CA LEU A 184 9.43 -9.11 9.40
C LEU A 184 10.47 -8.87 8.29
N ARG A 185 10.98 -7.64 8.17
CA ARG A 185 11.99 -7.25 7.17
C ARG A 185 13.42 -7.27 7.71
N ALA A 186 13.60 -7.29 9.03
CA ALA A 186 14.90 -7.36 9.72
C ALA A 186 15.42 -8.81 9.76
#